data_AF-A0A520YQN9-F1
#
_entry.id   AF-A0A520YQN9-F1
#
_cell.length_a   1.000
_cell.length_b   1.000
_cell.length_c   1.000
_cell.angle_alpha   90.00
_cell.angle_beta   90.00
_cell.angle_gamma   90.00
#
_symmetry.space_group_name_H-M   'P 1'
#
loop_
_entity.id
_entity.type
_entity.pdbx_description
1 polymer ?
#
loop_
_entity_poly.entity_id
_entity_poly.type
_entity_poly.pdbx_seq_one_letter_code
_entity_poly.pdbx_strand_id
1 'polypeptide(L)'
;MKQSRKLKQQQAVLDKAETYEQWRAAAKDYDDMSGATLWRRRDHTRLYDYIQIRKRLENLRNLRTKKDDHGLLFALNEGVHGNMGGMGNTDLYTQSLLGTKHLIEDYCTEIADAVRH
;
A
#
# COMPACT_ATOMS: atom_id res chain seq x y z
N MET A 1 -1.07 3.10 28.84
CA MET A 1 -1.77 2.08 29.66
C MET A 1 -3.28 1.87 29.37
N LYS A 2 -4.02 2.78 28.68
CA LYS A 2 -5.40 2.49 28.20
C LYS A 2 -5.47 1.94 26.76
N GLN A 3 -4.63 2.44 25.86
CA GLN A 3 -4.60 2.04 24.45
C GLN A 3 -4.20 0.56 24.25
N SER A 4 -3.21 0.07 25.00
CA SER A 4 -2.80 -1.35 25.00
C SER A 4 -3.94 -2.31 25.38
N ARG A 5 -4.82 -1.93 26.33
CA ARG A 5 -5.99 -2.73 26.70
C ARG A 5 -7.01 -2.81 25.56
N LYS A 6 -7.27 -1.70 24.87
CA LYS A 6 -8.18 -1.66 23.71
C LYS A 6 -7.65 -2.52 22.56
N LEU A 7 -6.35 -2.42 22.25
CA LEU A 7 -5.71 -3.27 21.24
C LEU A 7 -5.81 -4.75 21.59
N LYS A 8 -5.59 -5.14 22.86
CA LYS A 8 -5.75 -6.53 23.29
C LYS A 8 -7.20 -7.03 23.15
N GLN A 9 -8.18 -6.18 23.45
CA GLN A 9 -9.60 -6.51 23.25
C GLN A 9 -9.91 -6.69 21.77
N GLN A 10 -9.41 -5.80 20.91
CA GLN A 10 -9.62 -5.88 19.47
C GLN A 10 -8.92 -7.11 18.86
N GLN A 11 -7.76 -7.50 19.37
CA GLN A 11 -7.10 -8.75 18.99
C GLN A 11 -7.99 -9.96 19.30
N ALA A 12 -8.65 -9.99 20.45
CA ALA A 12 -9.59 -11.06 20.77
C ALA A 12 -10.85 -11.08 19.88
N VAL A 13 -11.20 -9.95 19.24
CA VAL A 13 -12.27 -9.90 18.22
C VAL A 13 -11.77 -10.49 16.91
N LEU A 14 -10.54 -10.14 16.49
CA LEU A 14 -9.87 -10.74 15.33
C LEU A 14 -9.80 -12.27 15.43
N ASP A 15 -9.37 -12.78 16.59
CA ASP A 15 -9.19 -14.21 16.84
C ASP A 15 -10.53 -14.99 16.84
N LYS A 16 -11.67 -14.30 17.00
CA LYS A 16 -13.02 -14.88 17.02
C LYS A 16 -13.79 -14.68 15.72
N ALA A 17 -13.22 -14.01 14.72
CA ALA A 17 -13.89 -13.80 13.45
C ALA A 17 -14.03 -15.14 12.71
N GLU A 18 -15.25 -15.42 12.24
CA GLU A 18 -15.58 -16.67 11.52
C GLU A 18 -15.62 -16.47 10.00
N THR A 19 -15.66 -15.20 9.56
CA THR A 19 -15.71 -14.82 8.16
C THR A 19 -14.64 -13.78 7.83
N TYR A 20 -14.25 -13.71 6.57
CA TYR A 20 -13.31 -12.71 6.09
C TYR A 20 -13.83 -11.29 6.35
N GLU A 21 -15.13 -11.05 6.16
CA GLU A 21 -15.77 -9.75 6.36
C GLU A 21 -15.69 -9.31 7.82
N GLN A 22 -15.96 -10.22 8.75
CA GLN A 22 -15.80 -9.97 10.19
C GLN A 22 -14.34 -9.70 10.55
N TRP A 23 -13.41 -10.51 10.04
CA TRP A 23 -11.98 -10.33 10.30
C TRP A 23 -11.49 -8.99 9.75
N ARG A 24 -11.88 -8.64 8.53
CA ARG A 24 -11.49 -7.39 7.86
C ARG A 24 -12.02 -6.16 8.60
N ALA A 25 -13.26 -6.21 9.07
CA ALA A 25 -13.83 -5.14 9.90
C ALA A 25 -13.02 -4.97 11.20
N ALA A 26 -12.74 -6.08 11.89
CA ALA A 26 -11.95 -6.05 13.11
C ALA A 26 -10.50 -5.58 12.90
N ALA A 27 -9.89 -5.97 11.78
CA ALA A 27 -8.53 -5.59 11.38
C ALA A 27 -8.44 -4.10 11.09
N LYS A 28 -9.44 -3.54 10.40
CA LYS A 28 -9.53 -2.10 10.14
C LYS A 28 -9.55 -1.30 11.44
N ASP A 29 -10.39 -1.70 12.39
CA ASP A 29 -10.50 -1.05 13.68
C ASP A 29 -9.19 -1.17 14.49
N TYR A 30 -8.53 -2.33 14.42
CA TYR A 30 -7.22 -2.54 15.04
C TYR A 30 -6.15 -1.59 14.45
N ASP A 31 -6.06 -1.50 13.13
CA ASP A 31 -5.12 -0.65 12.41
C ASP A 31 -5.37 0.86 12.69
N ASP A 32 -6.63 1.26 12.84
CA ASP A 32 -7.00 2.63 13.23
C ASP A 32 -6.54 2.93 14.67
N MET A 33 -6.71 1.98 15.61
CA MET A 33 -6.30 2.14 17.01
C MET A 33 -4.79 2.07 17.22
N SER A 34 -4.07 1.27 16.43
CA SER A 34 -2.62 1.09 16.52
C SER A 34 -1.86 2.23 15.85
N GLY A 35 -2.53 2.99 14.97
CA GLY A 35 -1.93 4.03 14.14
C GLY A 35 -1.38 3.51 12.80
N ALA A 36 -1.53 2.21 12.52
CA ALA A 36 -1.14 1.59 11.25
C ALA A 36 -1.85 2.26 10.05
N THR A 37 -3.13 2.63 10.17
CA THR A 37 -3.83 3.34 9.09
C THR A 37 -3.18 4.69 8.78
N LEU A 38 -2.75 5.44 9.80
CA LEU A 38 -2.03 6.69 9.59
C LEU A 38 -0.64 6.44 9.00
N TRP A 39 0.03 5.37 9.42
CA TRP A 39 1.29 4.94 8.85
C TRP A 39 1.15 4.59 7.36
N ARG A 40 0.09 3.91 6.94
CA ARG A 40 -0.17 3.58 5.52
C ARG A 40 -0.37 4.83 4.66
N ARG A 41 -1.05 5.84 5.21
CA ARG A 41 -1.27 7.16 4.55
C ARG A 41 -0.01 8.01 4.43
N ARG A 42 0.99 7.80 5.28
CA ARG A 42 2.25 8.56 5.24
C ARG A 42 3.27 7.81 4.40
N ASP A 43 3.59 8.36 3.24
CA ASP A 43 4.66 7.85 2.37
C ASP A 43 6.00 7.77 3.09
N HIS A 44 6.36 8.81 3.83
CA HIS A 44 7.70 8.97 4.39
C HIS A 44 8.07 7.86 5.37
N THR A 45 9.10 7.10 5.01
CA THR A 45 9.81 6.14 5.86
C THR A 45 11.16 5.83 5.21
N ARG A 46 12.08 5.23 5.98
CA ARG A 46 13.38 4.77 5.47
C ARG A 46 13.32 3.40 4.79
N LEU A 47 12.15 2.75 4.80
CA LEU A 47 11.98 1.38 4.33
C LEU A 47 11.95 1.24 2.80
N TYR A 48 11.69 2.34 2.07
CA TYR A 48 11.70 2.43 0.61
C TYR A 48 11.91 3.88 0.15
N ASP A 49 12.34 4.07 -1.10
CA ASP A 49 12.44 5.37 -1.76
C ASP A 49 11.07 5.84 -2.23
N TYR A 50 10.32 6.40 -1.30
CA TYR A 50 8.98 6.92 -1.57
C TYR A 50 8.97 8.08 -2.59
N ILE A 51 10.07 8.84 -2.71
CA ILE A 51 10.19 9.93 -3.68
C ILE A 51 10.24 9.35 -5.09
N GLN A 52 11.04 8.31 -5.30
CA GLN A 52 11.15 7.62 -6.59
C GLN A 52 9.81 6.98 -6.98
N ILE A 53 9.14 6.27 -6.06
CA ILE A 53 7.84 5.64 -6.36
C ILE A 53 6.79 6.68 -6.74
N ARG A 54 6.70 7.80 -6.00
CA ARG A 54 5.78 8.90 -6.30
C ARG A 54 6.00 9.50 -7.68
N LYS A 55 7.27 9.79 -8.04
CA LYS A 55 7.63 10.30 -9.37
C LYS A 55 7.20 9.32 -10.48
N ARG A 56 7.41 8.02 -10.28
CA ARG A 56 7.02 7.00 -11.27
C ARG A 56 5.50 6.88 -11.42
N LEU A 57 4.76 6.90 -10.31
CA LEU A 57 3.30 6.91 -10.30
C LEU A 57 2.74 8.11 -11.07
N GLU A 58 3.24 9.31 -10.78
CA GLU A 58 2.84 10.54 -11.47
C GLU A 58 3.17 10.49 -12.97
N ASN A 59 4.33 9.94 -13.34
CA ASN A 59 4.69 9.77 -14.75
C ASN A 59 3.73 8.82 -15.49
N LEU A 60 3.42 7.65 -14.92
CA LEU A 60 2.47 6.70 -15.52
C LEU A 60 1.08 7.32 -15.72
N ARG A 61 0.55 8.01 -14.69
CA ARG A 61 -0.73 8.71 -14.77
C ARG A 61 -0.75 9.77 -15.87
N ASN A 62 0.33 10.55 -15.97
CA ASN A 62 0.45 11.60 -16.98
C ASN A 62 0.48 11.02 -18.40
N LEU A 63 1.25 9.95 -18.62
CA LEU A 63 1.34 9.28 -19.92
C LEU A 63 0.00 8.66 -20.35
N ARG A 64 -0.72 7.97 -19.43
CA ARG A 64 -2.08 7.45 -19.71
C ARG A 64 -3.08 8.54 -20.01
N THR A 65 -3.06 9.64 -19.24
CA THR A 65 -3.98 10.77 -19.47
C THR A 65 -3.75 11.39 -20.86
N LYS A 66 -2.51 11.40 -21.34
CA LYS A 66 -2.13 11.88 -22.67
C LYS A 66 -2.34 10.87 -23.79
N LYS A 67 -2.69 9.61 -23.48
CA LYS A 67 -2.73 8.49 -24.43
C LYS A 67 -1.40 8.32 -25.17
N ASP A 68 -0.29 8.51 -24.45
CA ASP A 68 1.06 8.34 -25.00
C ASP A 68 1.51 6.88 -24.80
N ASP A 69 1.04 6.01 -25.69
CA ASP A 69 1.27 4.57 -25.59
C ASP A 69 2.76 4.19 -25.73
N HIS A 70 3.51 4.93 -26.55
CA HIS A 70 4.96 4.73 -26.68
C HIS A 70 5.69 5.10 -25.38
N GLY A 71 5.33 6.23 -24.79
CA GLY A 71 5.86 6.64 -23.49
C GLY A 71 5.48 5.67 -22.38
N LEU A 72 4.25 5.14 -22.39
CA LEU A 72 3.81 4.10 -21.44
C LEU A 72 4.62 2.82 -21.57
N LEU A 73 4.80 2.31 -22.79
CA LEU A 73 5.58 1.11 -23.03
C LEU A 73 7.01 1.28 -22.50
N PHE A 74 7.63 2.43 -22.73
CA PHE A 74 8.95 2.74 -22.20
C PHE A 74 8.96 2.76 -20.66
N ALA A 75 8.04 3.51 -20.04
CA ALA A 75 7.95 3.64 -18.59
C ALA A 75 7.65 2.32 -17.86
N LEU A 76 6.87 1.44 -18.50
CA LEU A 76 6.55 0.09 -18.02
C LEU A 76 7.77 -0.84 -18.11
N ASN A 77 8.49 -0.85 -19.24
CA ASN A 77 9.68 -1.68 -19.41
C ASN A 77 10.75 -1.39 -18.34
N GLU A 78 10.89 -0.14 -17.92
CA GLU A 78 11.77 0.22 -16.82
C GLU A 78 11.15 -0.05 -15.43
N GLY A 79 9.82 0.02 -15.33
CA GLY A 79 9.08 0.15 -14.08
C GLY A 79 8.53 -1.14 -13.49
N VAL A 80 8.36 -2.19 -14.28
CA VAL A 80 7.76 -3.47 -13.86
C VAL A 80 8.83 -4.38 -13.25
N HIS A 81 9.30 -4.00 -12.08
CA HIS A 81 10.22 -4.78 -11.27
C HIS A 81 9.68 -4.88 -9.84
N GLY A 82 9.67 -6.10 -9.26
CA GLY A 82 9.01 -6.36 -7.98
C GLY A 82 9.57 -5.60 -6.76
N ASN A 83 10.77 -5.01 -6.88
CA ASN A 83 11.40 -4.26 -5.79
C ASN A 83 11.89 -2.86 -6.20
N MET A 84 11.17 -2.22 -7.13
CA MET A 84 11.45 -0.83 -7.51
C MET A 84 11.50 0.06 -6.26
N GLY A 85 12.52 0.90 -6.13
CA GLY A 85 12.69 1.79 -4.98
C GLY A 85 12.70 1.10 -3.60
N GLY A 86 12.94 -0.22 -3.52
CA GLY A 86 12.83 -0.95 -2.24
C GLY A 86 11.39 -1.21 -1.78
N MET A 87 10.38 -1.03 -2.64
CA MET A 87 8.97 -1.19 -2.28
C MET A 87 8.59 -2.61 -1.85
N GLY A 88 9.41 -3.61 -2.19
CA GLY A 88 9.24 -5.01 -1.79
C GLY A 88 9.83 -5.36 -0.43
N ASN A 89 10.30 -4.38 0.36
CA ASN A 89 10.84 -4.62 1.69
C ASN A 89 9.77 -5.22 2.61
N THR A 90 10.01 -6.42 3.15
CA THR A 90 9.09 -7.17 4.01
C THR A 90 8.58 -6.37 5.21
N ASP A 91 9.40 -5.48 5.78
CA ASP A 91 9.00 -4.66 6.94
C ASP A 91 7.86 -3.70 6.62
N LEU A 92 7.63 -3.34 5.35
CA LEU A 92 6.48 -2.55 4.92
C LEU A 92 5.16 -3.33 5.03
N TYR A 93 5.22 -4.66 4.93
CA TYR A 93 4.04 -5.52 4.85
C TYR A 93 3.64 -6.11 6.21
N THR A 94 4.36 -5.76 7.28
CA THR A 94 4.07 -6.21 8.65
C THR A 94 3.49 -5.11 9.54
N GLN A 95 3.42 -3.86 9.07
CA GLN A 95 3.00 -2.71 9.88
C GLN A 95 1.48 -2.53 10.00
N SER A 96 0.72 -3.16 9.10
CA SER A 96 -0.75 -3.06 9.05
C SER A 96 -1.32 -4.44 8.78
N LEU A 97 -2.48 -4.72 9.37
CA LEU A 97 -3.22 -5.95 9.06
C LEU A 97 -3.86 -5.88 7.66
N LEU A 98 -4.19 -4.67 7.22
CA LEU A 98 -4.75 -4.42 5.90
C LEU A 98 -3.71 -3.77 5.01
N GLY A 99 -3.06 -4.53 4.12
CA GLY A 99 -2.19 -3.99 3.07
C GLY A 99 -0.92 -3.29 3.59
N THR A 100 -0.40 -2.35 2.80
CA THR A 100 0.84 -1.61 3.08
C THR A 100 0.69 -0.11 2.78
N LYS A 101 1.79 0.61 2.53
CA LYS A 101 1.76 2.01 2.08
C LYS A 101 0.83 2.18 0.89
N HIS A 102 -0.09 3.14 1.00
CA HIS A 102 -1.01 3.45 -0.10
C HIS A 102 -0.26 3.89 -1.36
N LEU A 103 0.89 4.55 -1.23
CA LEU A 103 1.71 4.91 -2.39
C LEU A 103 2.15 3.68 -3.21
N ILE A 104 2.49 2.58 -2.53
CA ILE A 104 2.90 1.33 -3.20
C ILE A 104 1.68 0.68 -3.86
N GLU A 105 0.56 0.62 -3.14
CA GLU A 105 -0.71 0.08 -3.67
C GLU A 105 -1.16 0.84 -4.91
N ASP A 106 -1.19 2.17 -4.85
CA ASP A 106 -1.53 3.05 -5.97
C ASP A 106 -0.59 2.86 -7.17
N TYR A 107 0.71 2.70 -6.92
CA TYR A 107 1.69 2.45 -7.98
C TYR A 107 1.45 1.10 -8.67
N CYS A 108 1.20 0.04 -7.91
CA CYS A 108 0.88 -1.27 -8.45
C CYS A 108 -0.44 -1.25 -9.25
N THR A 109 -1.46 -0.57 -8.75
CA THR A 109 -2.73 -0.38 -9.47
C THR A 109 -2.52 0.39 -10.77
N GLU A 110 -1.73 1.48 -10.74
CA GLU A 110 -1.45 2.27 -11.94
C GLU A 110 -0.71 1.45 -13.01
N ILE A 111 0.25 0.61 -12.63
CA ILE A 111 0.91 -0.33 -13.55
C ILE A 111 -0.13 -1.28 -14.16
N ALA A 112 -0.97 -1.90 -13.33
CA ALA A 112 -1.97 -2.86 -13.80
C ALA A 112 -2.96 -2.21 -14.77
N ASP A 113 -3.36 -0.96 -14.50
CA ASP A 113 -4.28 -0.21 -15.34
C ASP A 113 -3.61 0.33 -16.61
N ALA A 114 -2.32 0.65 -16.58
CA ALA A 114 -1.55 1.03 -17.77
C ALA A 114 -1.42 -0.14 -18.77
N VAL A 115 -1.35 -1.39 -18.29
CA VAL A 115 -1.29 -2.59 -19.15
C VAL A 115 -2.64 -2.89 -19.82
N ARG A 116 -3.75 -2.41 -19.25
CA ARG A 116 -5.11 -2.57 -19.81
C ARG A 116 -5.57 -1.36 -20.62
N HIS A 117 -4.75 -0.32 -20.70
CA HIS A 117 -5.05 0.93 -21.41
C HIS A 117 -5.25 0.68 -22.90
#